data_AF-A0A5K0WV62-F1
#
_entry.id   AF-A0A5K0WV62-F1
#
_cell.length_a   1.000
_cell.length_b   1.000
_cell.length_c   1.000
_cell.angle_alpha   90.00
_cell.angle_beta   90.00
_cell.angle_gamma   90.00
#
_symmetry.space_group_name_H-M   'P 1'
#
loop_
_entity.id
_entity.type
_entity.pdbx_description
1 polymer ?
#
loop_
_entity_poly.entity_id
_entity_poly.type
_entity_poly.pdbx_seq_one_letter_code
_entity_poly.pdbx_strand_id
1 'polypeptide(L)' 'AHPTWTEGISEKYESAKHNIETNFSGTKRLTKALLPLLRPSSYKPRIVNVSSSYGLSC' A
#
# COMPACT_ATOMS: atom_id res chain seq x y z
N ALA A 1 -4.74 -14.80 24.25
CA ALA A 1 -3.76 -13.84 24.78
C ALA A 1 -3.54 -12.76 23.72
N HIS A 2 -3.82 -11.51 24.04
CA HIS A 2 -3.57 -10.38 23.14
C HIS A 2 -2.07 -10.04 23.22
N PRO A 3 -1.32 -10.03 22.11
CA PRO A 3 0.08 -9.65 22.16
C PRO A 3 0.20 -8.20 22.63
N THR A 4 1.01 -7.98 23.66
CA THR A 4 1.34 -6.67 24.21
C THR A 4 2.22 -5.92 23.21
N TRP A 5 1.76 -4.71 22.86
CA TRP A 5 2.26 -3.78 21.84
C TRP A 5 3.70 -3.26 22.03
N THR A 6 4.52 -3.87 22.89
CA THR A 6 5.86 -3.41 23.28
C THR A 6 7.01 -4.25 22.72
N GLU A 7 6.70 -5.38 22.08
CA GLU A 7 7.71 -6.14 21.33
C GLU A 7 7.75 -5.58 19.90
N GLY A 8 8.88 -4.99 19.51
CA GLY A 8 9.07 -4.48 18.15
C GLY A 8 8.76 -5.56 17.11
N ILE A 9 8.16 -5.16 15.98
CA ILE A 9 7.88 -6.08 14.88
C ILE A 9 9.21 -6.52 14.28
N SER A 10 9.63 -7.75 14.58
CA SER A 10 10.77 -8.38 13.91
C SER A 10 10.28 -9.01 12.61
N GLU A 11 10.56 -8.34 11.49
CA GLU A 11 10.21 -8.81 10.15
C GLU A 11 11.48 -9.27 9.41
N LYS A 12 11.39 -10.39 8.68
CA LYS A 12 12.48 -10.86 7.83
C LYS A 12 12.67 -9.92 6.64
N TYR A 13 13.91 -9.71 6.20
CA TYR A 13 14.22 -8.86 5.04
C TYR A 13 13.36 -9.18 3.80
N GLU A 14 13.19 -10.46 3.49
CA GLU A 14 12.38 -10.87 2.32
C GLU A 14 10.90 -10.48 2.46
N SER A 15 10.35 -10.52 3.67
CA SER A 15 8.98 -10.08 3.95
C SER A 15 8.86 -8.55 3.79
N ALA A 16 9.81 -7.79 4.33
CA ALA A 16 9.85 -6.33 4.16
C ALA A 16 9.98 -5.94 2.67
N LYS A 17 10.86 -6.62 1.93
CA LYS A 17 11.04 -6.42 0.49
C LYS A 17 9.76 -6.73 -0.29
N HIS A 18 9.10 -7.85 0.03
CA HIS A 18 7.82 -8.21 -0.56
C HIS A 18 6.72 -7.17 -0.26
N ASN A 19 6.65 -6.68 0.97
CA ASN A 19 5.69 -5.66 1.38
C ASN A 19 5.87 -4.36 0.58
N ILE A 20 7.11 -3.88 0.42
CA ILE A 20 7.40 -2.68 -0.39
C ILE A 20 7.02 -2.92 -1.85
N GLU A 21 7.35 -4.09 -2.38
CA GLU A 21 7.09 -4.43 -3.77
C GLU A 21 5.58 -4.49 -4.07
N THR A 22 4.79 -5.07 -3.17
CA THR A 22 3.34 -5.19 -3.34
C THR A 22 2.62 -3.87 -3.02
N ASN A 23 2.83 -3.31 -1.83
CA ASN A 23 1.99 -2.24 -1.30
C ASN A 23 2.33 -0.86 -1.88
N PHE A 24 3.59 -0.63 -2.23
CA PHE A 24 4.04 0.65 -2.78
C PHE A 24 4.31 0.56 -4.29
N SER A 25 5.28 -0.27 -4.70
CA SER A 25 5.69 -0.38 -6.11
C SER A 25 4.55 -0.91 -6.98
N GLY A 26 3.85 -1.96 -6.51
CA GLY A 26 2.70 -2.57 -7.17
C GLY A 26 1.56 -1.57 -7.37
N THR A 27 1.12 -0.93 -6.28
CA THR A 27 0.08 0.10 -6.32
C THR A 27 0.42 1.25 -7.27
N LYS A 28 1.68 1.71 -7.28
CA LYS A 28 2.17 2.75 -8.21
C LYS A 28 2.11 2.29 -9.66
N ARG A 29 2.55 1.06 -9.97
CA ARG A 29 2.48 0.51 -11.33
C ARG A 29 1.04 0.35 -11.80
N LEU A 30 0.16 -0.18 -10.95
CA LEU A 30 -1.26 -0.34 -11.26
C LEU A 30 -1.92 1.01 -11.53
N THR A 31 -1.68 2.00 -10.67
CA THR A 31 -2.17 3.37 -10.85
C THR A 31 -1.73 3.94 -12.20
N LYS A 32 -0.44 3.82 -12.55
CA LYS A 32 0.07 4.29 -13.84
C LYS A 32 -0.56 3.57 -15.03
N ALA A 33 -0.77 2.26 -14.94
CA ALA A 33 -1.37 1.47 -16.01
C ALA A 33 -2.85 1.80 -16.23
N LEU A 34 -3.60 2.06 -15.15
CA LEU A 34 -5.03 2.37 -15.22
C LEU A 34 -5.31 3.84 -15.49
N LEU A 35 -4.39 4.75 -15.15
CA LEU A 35 -4.61 6.19 -15.28
C LEU A 35 -5.04 6.64 -16.69
N PRO A 36 -4.45 6.16 -17.80
CA PRO A 36 -4.91 6.50 -19.14
C PRO A 36 -6.34 6.06 -19.43
N LEU A 37 -6.79 4.93 -18.84
CA LEU A 37 -8.15 4.41 -19.00
C LEU A 37 -9.16 5.18 -18.15
N LEU A 38 -8.74 5.65 -16.98
CA LEU A 38 -9.59 6.40 -16.06
C LEU A 38 -9.79 7.84 -16.55
N ARG A 39 -8.74 8.53 -17.01
CA ARG A 39 -8.80 9.94 -17.42
C ARG A 39 -9.99 10.34 -18.34
N PRO A 40 -10.34 9.59 -19.40
CA PRO A 40 -11.44 9.98 -20.29
C PRO A 40 -12.84 9.66 -19.74
N SER A 41 -12.96 9.02 -18.58
CA SER A 41 -14.26 8.62 -18.03
C SER A 41 -15.11 9.83 -17.62
N SER A 42 -16.36 9.88 -18.09
CA SER A 42 -17.36 10.88 -17.70
C SER A 42 -17.90 10.69 -16.26
N TYR A 43 -17.60 9.55 -15.63
CA TYR A 43 -18.15 9.16 -14.33
C TYR A 43 -17.31 9.61 -13.12
N LYS A 44 -16.39 10.57 -13.28
CA LYS A 44 -15.50 11.06 -12.21
C LYS A 44 -14.80 9.91 -11.46
N PRO A 45 -13.94 9.14 -12.15
CA PRO A 45 -13.28 7.99 -11.56
C PRO A 45 -12.43 8.36 -10.36
N ARG A 46 -12.36 7.47 -9.38
CA ARG A 46 -11.56 7.64 -8.16
C ARG A 46 -10.60 6.47 -7.99
N ILE A 47 -9.38 6.78 -7.53
CA ILE A 47 -8.40 5.80 -7.10
C ILE A 47 -8.36 5.88 -5.58
N VAL A 48 -8.60 4.76 -4.90
CA VAL A 48 -8.57 4.66 -3.44
C VAL A 48 -7.49 3.65 -3.06
N ASN A 49 -6.37 4.15 -2.53
CA ASN A 49 -5.32 3.32 -1.99
C ASN A 49 -5.64 3.01 -0.53
N VAL A 50 -5.71 1.72 -0.19
CA VAL A 50 -5.89 1.27 1.20
C VAL A 50 -4.53 1.27 1.88
N SER A 51 -4.40 2.03 2.97
CA SER A 51 -3.18 2.15 3.76
C SER A 51 -3.43 1.74 5.21
N SER A 52 -2.46 1.97 6.09
CA SER A 52 -2.52 1.63 7.50
C SER A 52 -2.14 2.81 8.41
N SER A 53 -2.73 2.88 9.60
CA SER A 53 -2.38 3.88 10.62
C SER A 53 -0.91 3.77 11.07
N TYR A 54 -0.27 2.61 10.91
CA TYR A 54 1.18 2.44 11.14
C TYR A 54 2.06 3.31 10.23
N GLY A 55 1.54 3.78 9.09
CA GLY A 55 2.27 4.73 8.24
C GLY A 55 2.31 6.16 8.80
N LEU A 56 1.56 6.46 9.87
CA LEU A 56 1.52 7.77 10.50
C LEU A 56 2.61 7.95 11.57
N SER A 57 3.21 6.87 12.05
CA SER A 57 4.16 6.88 13.17
C SER A 57 5.62 7.06 12.75
N CYS A 58 5.87 7.56 11.54
CA CYS A 58 7.20 7.93 11.05
C CYS A 58 7.49 9.41 11.35
#